data_AF-A0AB36RIH0-F1
#
_entry.id   AF-A0AB36RIH0-F1
#
_cell.length_a   1.000
_cell.length_b   1.000
_cell.length_c   1.000
_cell.angle_alpha   90.00
_cell.angle_beta   90.00
_cell.angle_gamma   90.00
#
_symmetry.space_group_name_H-M   'P 1'
#
loop_
_entity.id
_entity.type
_entity.pdbx_description
1 polymer ?
#
loop_
_entity_poly.entity_id
_entity_poly.type
_entity_poly.pdbx_seq_one_letter_code
_entity_poly.pdbx_strand_id
1 'polypeptide(L)'
;MPNARELTRMLNDVQQLVPAIVGAIVAIATAIGVLVPSLEDGSSSNALGGNGGTSNSRPTDSKGGFSKPETSSSNYLVDQEKFDPRELKSNVSVTVNGKDYAKSLISTDNKARSSYQQFIVPAGYESLNFTAAWSDTVPNSGGVGIVTVTLDGGERGKVYIKQGQKKSQKIDVRGGGRVHIYFEAVNNRNENKGVAANGLAALSPVLK
;
A
#
# COMPACT_ATOMS: atom_id res chain seq x y z
N MET A 1 22.18 25.99 -48.29
CA MET A 1 22.94 25.33 -47.22
C MET A 1 22.99 26.29 -46.03
N PRO A 2 22.43 25.94 -44.86
CA PRO A 2 22.45 26.82 -43.70
C PRO A 2 23.88 27.03 -43.19
N ASN A 3 24.16 28.25 -42.74
CA ASN A 3 25.51 28.76 -42.52
C ASN A 3 25.99 28.41 -41.09
N ALA A 4 27.26 28.03 -40.92
CA ALA A 4 27.81 27.51 -39.66
C ALA A 4 27.66 28.46 -38.44
N ARG A 5 27.36 29.75 -38.68
CA ARG A 5 27.07 30.75 -37.65
C ARG A 5 25.67 30.63 -37.01
N GLU A 6 24.69 30.01 -37.68
CA GLU A 6 23.35 29.78 -37.11
C GLU A 6 23.35 28.61 -36.12
N LEU A 7 24.16 27.57 -36.38
CA LEU A 7 24.36 26.44 -35.47
C LEU A 7 25.03 26.85 -34.14
N THR A 8 25.98 27.78 -34.18
CA THR A 8 26.64 28.27 -32.95
C THR A 8 25.71 29.10 -32.07
N ARG A 9 24.73 29.81 -32.64
CA ARG A 9 23.73 30.56 -31.85
C ARG A 9 22.73 29.63 -31.16
N MET A 10 22.31 28.55 -31.80
CA MET A 10 21.40 27.58 -31.17
C MET A 10 22.05 26.79 -30.02
N LEU A 11 23.37 26.62 -30.01
CA LEU A 11 24.09 25.96 -28.91
C LEU A 11 24.26 26.85 -27.66
N ASN A 12 24.32 28.17 -27.83
CA ASN A 12 24.45 29.10 -26.70
C ASN A 12 23.13 29.31 -25.92
N ASP A 13 21.98 29.13 -26.56
CA ASP A 13 20.67 29.24 -25.87
C ASP A 13 20.29 27.99 -25.06
N VAL A 14 20.96 26.84 -25.28
CA VAL A 14 20.71 25.61 -24.51
C VAL A 14 21.54 25.55 -23.22
N GLN A 15 22.56 26.39 -23.07
CA GLN A 15 23.36 26.48 -21.83
C GLN A 15 22.74 27.38 -20.74
N GLN A 16 21.61 28.06 -21.01
CA GLN A 16 20.92 28.91 -20.03
C GLN A 16 19.69 28.27 -19.38
N LEU A 17 19.39 26.99 -19.62
CA LEU A 17 18.23 26.32 -19.04
C LEU A 17 18.58 25.11 -18.17
N VAL A 18 19.56 25.28 -17.27
CA VAL A 18 19.75 24.35 -16.15
C VAL A 18 19.65 25.13 -14.84
N PRO A 19 18.49 25.09 -14.15
CA PRO A 19 18.49 25.34 -12.73
C PRO A 19 19.13 24.13 -12.05
N ALA A 20 20.37 24.30 -11.59
CA ALA A 20 20.99 23.43 -10.62
C ALA A 20 20.22 23.54 -9.30
N ILE A 21 19.20 22.70 -9.10
CA ILE A 21 18.53 22.61 -7.80
C ILE A 21 19.37 21.68 -6.92
N VAL A 22 20.38 22.28 -6.29
CA VAL A 22 20.98 21.78 -5.06
C VAL A 22 20.11 22.30 -3.92
N GLY A 23 19.34 21.43 -3.27
CA GLY A 23 18.52 21.77 -2.12
C GLY A 23 18.64 20.67 -1.07
N ALA A 24 19.24 21.02 0.07
CA ALA A 24 19.63 20.14 1.15
C ALA A 24 18.50 19.20 1.62
N ILE A 25 18.83 17.91 1.78
CA ILE A 25 17.97 16.94 2.49
C ILE A 25 18.09 17.23 3.99
N VAL A 26 17.07 17.87 4.55
CA VAL A 26 16.91 17.97 6.00
C VAL A 26 16.21 16.70 6.48
N ALA A 27 16.92 15.87 7.25
CA ALA A 27 16.32 14.73 7.94
C ALA A 27 15.56 15.25 9.18
N ILE A 28 14.23 15.28 9.11
CA ILE A 28 13.40 15.57 10.28
C ILE A 28 13.06 14.23 10.95
N ALA A 29 13.76 13.92 12.03
CA ALA A 29 13.36 12.85 12.94
C ALA A 29 12.14 13.35 13.75
N THR A 30 10.93 12.96 13.34
CA THR A 30 9.73 13.19 14.15
C THR A 30 9.27 11.86 14.74
N ALA A 31 9.59 11.65 16.02
CA ALA A 31 8.92 10.64 16.82
C ALA A 31 7.49 11.13 17.09
N ILE A 32 6.49 10.48 16.52
CA ILE A 32 5.09 10.68 16.90
C ILE A 32 4.56 9.35 17.41
N GLY A 33 4.35 9.32 18.72
CA GLY A 33 3.65 8.25 19.41
C GLY A 33 2.24 8.11 18.84
N VAL A 34 1.88 6.89 18.46
CA VAL A 34 0.53 6.53 18.06
C VAL A 34 -0.36 6.67 19.30
N LEU A 35 -1.18 7.72 19.34
CA LEU A 35 -2.34 7.79 20.23
C LEU A 35 -3.35 6.75 19.75
N VAL A 36 -3.43 5.63 20.47
CA VAL A 36 -4.57 4.73 20.46
C VAL A 36 -5.75 5.53 21.03
N PRO A 37 -6.90 5.65 20.34
CA PRO A 37 -8.10 6.16 21.00
C PRO A 37 -8.50 5.17 22.09
N SER A 38 -8.41 5.64 23.33
CA SER A 38 -8.98 5.02 24.52
C SER A 38 -10.44 4.67 24.26
N LEU A 39 -10.78 3.39 24.41
CA LEU A 39 -12.16 2.96 24.60
C LEU A 39 -12.51 3.24 26.07
N GLU A 40 -13.11 4.40 26.34
CA GLU A 40 -13.83 4.63 27.59
C GLU A 40 -15.23 4.01 27.50
N ASP A 41 -15.46 3.12 28.46
CA ASP A 41 -16.71 2.84 29.16
C ASP A 41 -17.97 2.42 28.38
N GLY A 42 -18.16 1.10 28.39
CA GLY A 42 -19.43 0.42 28.18
C GLY A 42 -19.57 -0.76 29.16
N SER A 43 -19.81 -0.42 30.42
CA SER A 43 -20.15 -1.28 31.56
C SER A 43 -20.90 -2.58 31.26
N SER A 44 -20.40 -3.71 31.79
CA SER A 44 -21.25 -4.67 32.51
C SER A 44 -20.46 -5.30 33.66
N SER A 45 -20.73 -4.78 34.84
CA SER A 45 -20.37 -5.35 36.13
C SER A 45 -20.86 -6.80 36.28
N ASN A 46 -19.97 -7.69 36.72
CA ASN A 46 -20.36 -8.67 37.74
C ASN A 46 -19.22 -8.77 38.76
N ALA A 47 -19.44 -8.06 39.86
CA ALA A 47 -18.71 -8.26 41.10
C ALA A 47 -19.15 -9.59 41.70
N LEU A 48 -18.19 -10.35 42.25
CA LEU A 48 -18.26 -10.91 43.61
C LEU A 48 -16.93 -11.59 43.91
N GLY A 49 -16.20 -10.99 44.85
CA GLY A 49 -15.02 -11.56 45.48
C GLY A 49 -15.36 -12.81 46.29
N GLY A 50 -14.35 -13.66 46.46
CA GLY A 50 -14.48 -14.92 47.18
C GLY A 50 -14.56 -14.77 48.70
N ASN A 51 -14.98 -15.85 49.35
CA ASN A 51 -14.22 -16.49 50.44
C ASN A 51 -14.84 -17.85 50.81
N GLY A 52 -13.98 -18.86 51.03
CA GLY A 52 -14.12 -19.90 52.06
C GLY A 52 -15.05 -21.11 51.87
N GLY A 53 -14.45 -22.32 51.84
CA GLY A 53 -14.95 -23.43 52.67
C GLY A 53 -15.31 -24.78 52.02
N THR A 54 -14.42 -25.75 52.23
CA THR A 54 -14.64 -27.21 52.49
C THR A 54 -14.94 -28.23 51.37
N SER A 55 -13.99 -29.17 51.29
CA SER A 55 -13.87 -30.52 50.73
C SER A 55 -15.11 -31.33 50.31
N ASN A 56 -15.08 -31.97 49.12
CA ASN A 56 -14.68 -33.38 48.94
C ASN A 56 -14.88 -33.90 47.49
N SER A 57 -13.88 -34.67 47.02
CA SER A 57 -13.98 -35.82 46.09
C SER A 57 -14.30 -35.63 44.59
N ARG A 58 -13.24 -35.69 43.76
CA ARG A 58 -13.01 -36.70 42.67
C ARG A 58 -12.31 -36.07 41.44
N PRO A 59 -11.21 -36.66 40.92
CA PRO A 59 -10.54 -36.17 39.73
C PRO A 59 -11.11 -36.86 38.47
N THR A 60 -11.81 -36.10 37.65
CA THR A 60 -12.05 -36.34 36.23
C THR A 60 -12.03 -34.94 35.61
N ASP A 61 -11.46 -34.62 34.47
CA ASP A 61 -10.86 -35.33 33.37
C ASP A 61 -10.33 -34.19 32.47
N SER A 62 -9.19 -34.42 31.82
CA SER A 62 -8.47 -33.45 31.01
C SER A 62 -9.37 -32.75 29.99
N LYS A 63 -9.58 -31.44 30.15
CA LYS A 63 -9.89 -30.54 29.04
C LYS A 63 -8.90 -29.38 29.09
N GLY A 64 -7.77 -29.62 28.41
CA GLY A 64 -6.86 -28.56 28.00
C GLY A 64 -7.65 -27.53 27.21
N GLY A 65 -8.04 -26.46 27.88
CA GLY A 65 -8.48 -25.24 27.24
C GLY A 65 -7.26 -24.66 26.54
N PHE A 66 -7.03 -25.06 25.29
CA PHE A 66 -6.23 -24.25 24.40
C PHE A 66 -7.00 -22.96 24.21
N SER A 67 -6.64 -21.94 24.99
CA SER A 67 -6.94 -20.56 24.64
C SER A 67 -6.43 -20.39 23.22
N LYS A 68 -7.35 -20.28 22.27
CA LYS A 68 -7.02 -19.92 20.88
C LYS A 68 -6.19 -18.65 20.99
N PRO A 69 -4.95 -18.61 20.47
CA PRO A 69 -4.17 -17.38 20.54
C PRO A 69 -5.00 -16.32 19.80
N GLU A 70 -5.40 -15.27 20.51
CA GLU A 70 -5.93 -14.07 19.89
C GLU A 70 -4.76 -13.41 19.15
N THR A 71 -4.44 -13.95 17.97
CA THR A 71 -3.68 -13.21 16.98
C THR A 71 -4.58 -12.05 16.56
N SER A 72 -4.39 -10.90 17.18
CA SER A 72 -4.73 -9.60 16.60
C SER A 72 -4.01 -9.50 15.25
N SER A 73 -4.54 -10.16 14.23
CA SER A 73 -4.01 -10.11 12.88
C SER A 73 -4.11 -8.67 12.40
N SER A 74 -2.98 -8.09 12.01
CA SER A 74 -2.95 -6.76 11.41
C SER A 74 -3.96 -6.69 10.26
N ASN A 75 -4.76 -5.64 10.21
CA ASN A 75 -5.70 -5.42 9.11
C ASN A 75 -5.00 -4.91 7.85
N TYR A 76 -3.70 -4.62 7.87
CA TYR A 76 -2.99 -4.23 6.66
C TYR A 76 -2.77 -5.43 5.74
N LEU A 77 -3.06 -5.26 4.46
CA LEU A 77 -2.84 -6.31 3.45
C LEU A 77 -1.35 -6.71 3.38
N VAL A 78 -0.44 -5.74 3.53
CA VAL A 78 1.02 -5.97 3.42
C VAL A 78 1.61 -6.83 4.54
N ASP A 79 0.85 -7.03 5.61
CA ASP A 79 1.19 -7.86 6.76
C ASP A 79 0.61 -9.29 6.63
N GLN A 80 -0.25 -9.55 5.63
CA GLN A 80 -0.71 -10.89 5.33
C GLN A 80 0.40 -11.72 4.66
N GLU A 81 0.19 -13.04 4.61
CA GLU A 81 1.04 -13.93 3.82
C GLU A 81 1.07 -13.47 2.37
N LYS A 82 2.27 -13.35 1.79
CA LYS A 82 2.51 -12.76 0.48
C LYS A 82 3.57 -13.51 -0.31
N PHE A 83 3.41 -13.57 -1.63
CA PHE A 83 4.22 -14.39 -2.52
C PHE A 83 4.19 -13.86 -3.96
N ASP A 84 5.12 -14.35 -4.77
CA ASP A 84 5.35 -13.93 -6.16
C ASP A 84 5.48 -12.40 -6.34
N PRO A 85 6.41 -11.72 -5.63
CA PRO A 85 6.70 -10.32 -5.90
C PRO A 85 7.41 -10.16 -7.24
N ARG A 86 6.91 -9.23 -8.07
CA ARG A 86 7.62 -8.80 -9.29
C ARG A 86 7.75 -7.29 -9.33
N GLU A 87 9.00 -6.82 -9.41
CA GLU A 87 9.35 -5.41 -9.62
C GLU A 87 8.58 -4.46 -8.67
N LEU A 88 8.38 -4.85 -7.41
CA LEU A 88 7.61 -4.11 -6.40
C LEU A 88 8.27 -4.15 -5.02
N LYS A 89 8.05 -3.09 -4.23
CA LYS A 89 8.33 -3.08 -2.78
C LYS A 89 7.02 -3.07 -1.99
N SER A 90 7.00 -3.86 -0.92
CA SER A 90 5.86 -4.03 -0.01
C SER A 90 6.25 -3.63 1.41
N ASN A 91 5.26 -3.13 2.18
CA ASN A 91 5.45 -2.69 3.57
C ASN A 91 6.49 -1.54 3.68
N VAL A 92 6.36 -0.54 2.80
CA VAL A 92 7.21 0.66 2.79
C VAL A 92 6.39 1.92 3.02
N SER A 93 7.05 3.01 3.45
CA SER A 93 6.43 4.34 3.46
C SER A 93 6.47 4.95 2.07
N VAL A 94 5.36 5.59 1.65
CA VAL A 94 5.27 6.30 0.38
C VAL A 94 4.75 7.70 0.64
N THR A 95 5.47 8.71 0.14
CA THR A 95 5.10 10.12 0.28
C THR A 95 4.26 10.54 -0.92
N VAL A 96 3.08 11.10 -0.66
CA VAL A 96 2.19 11.66 -1.70
C VAL A 96 1.56 12.96 -1.22
N ASN A 97 1.71 14.01 -2.03
CA ASN A 97 1.37 15.39 -1.68
C ASN A 97 1.96 15.81 -0.33
N GLY A 98 3.24 15.49 -0.09
CA GLY A 98 3.95 15.83 1.14
C GLY A 98 3.49 15.08 2.40
N LYS A 99 2.59 14.09 2.27
CA LYS A 99 2.14 13.22 3.37
C LYS A 99 2.69 11.81 3.19
N ASP A 100 3.24 11.27 4.27
CA ASP A 100 3.71 9.88 4.33
C ASP A 100 2.58 8.90 4.62
N TYR A 101 2.57 7.81 3.84
CA TYR A 101 1.65 6.69 3.97
C TYR A 101 2.45 5.42 4.26
N ALA A 102 2.44 5.01 5.53
CA ALA A 102 3.06 3.76 5.96
C ALA A 102 2.34 2.53 5.38
N LYS A 103 2.99 1.36 5.48
CA LYS A 103 2.41 0.06 5.11
C LYS A 103 1.92 -0.01 3.64
N SER A 104 2.59 0.69 2.73
CA SER A 104 2.18 0.83 1.33
C SER A 104 2.86 -0.20 0.41
N LEU A 105 2.32 -0.30 -0.81
CA LEU A 105 2.89 -1.04 -1.94
C LEU A 105 3.31 -0.04 -3.01
N ILE A 106 4.48 -0.21 -3.61
CA ILE A 106 4.99 0.67 -4.68
C ILE A 106 5.70 -0.12 -5.77
N SER A 107 5.35 0.16 -7.03
CA SER A 107 6.03 -0.37 -8.20
C SER A 107 7.43 0.21 -8.33
N THR A 108 8.35 -0.64 -8.79
CA THR A 108 9.74 -0.30 -9.12
C THR A 108 10.06 -0.63 -10.59
N ASP A 109 9.06 -0.92 -11.42
CA ASP A 109 9.26 -1.24 -12.83
C ASP A 109 9.70 -0.01 -13.64
N ASN A 110 10.85 -0.12 -14.27
CA ASN A 110 11.42 0.90 -15.15
C ASN A 110 11.37 0.49 -16.64
N LYS A 111 10.70 -0.62 -16.99
CA LYS A 111 10.79 -1.26 -18.30
C LYS A 111 9.42 -1.45 -18.98
N ALA A 112 8.38 -0.77 -18.51
CA ALA A 112 7.02 -0.87 -19.02
C ALA A 112 6.45 -2.30 -18.89
N ARG A 113 6.73 -2.93 -17.75
CA ARG A 113 6.24 -4.25 -17.36
C ARG A 113 5.26 -4.13 -16.21
N SER A 114 4.41 -5.13 -16.06
CA SER A 114 3.52 -5.22 -14.90
C SER A 114 4.32 -5.56 -13.64
N SER A 115 4.20 -4.74 -12.60
CA SER A 115 4.66 -5.08 -11.24
C SER A 115 3.50 -5.64 -10.45
N TYR A 116 3.74 -6.63 -9.60
CA TYR A 116 2.65 -7.21 -8.80
C TYR A 116 3.13 -7.91 -7.53
N GLN A 117 2.17 -8.24 -6.67
CA GLN A 117 2.33 -9.09 -5.50
C GLN A 117 1.02 -9.82 -5.21
N GLN A 118 1.13 -11.10 -4.84
CA GLN A 118 0.02 -11.90 -4.36
C GLN A 118 -0.04 -11.93 -2.82
N PHE A 119 -1.25 -12.00 -2.29
CA PHE A 119 -1.55 -12.12 -0.87
C PHE A 119 -2.58 -13.23 -0.62
N ILE A 120 -2.45 -13.96 0.50
CA ILE A 120 -3.54 -14.77 1.04
C ILE A 120 -4.36 -13.90 1.99
N VAL A 121 -5.62 -13.66 1.64
CA VAL A 121 -6.57 -12.97 2.52
C VAL A 121 -7.43 -14.01 3.22
N PRO A 122 -7.43 -14.06 4.57
CA PRO A 122 -8.29 -14.95 5.33
C PRO A 122 -9.78 -14.72 5.04
N ALA A 123 -10.58 -15.77 5.16
CA ALA A 123 -12.03 -15.63 5.21
C ALA A 123 -12.40 -14.84 6.48
N GLY A 124 -13.20 -13.78 6.34
CA GLY A 124 -13.63 -12.92 7.44
C GLY A 124 -13.58 -11.43 7.12
N TYR A 125 -12.74 -11.04 6.16
CA TYR A 125 -12.75 -9.69 5.61
C TYR A 125 -13.77 -9.55 4.48
N GLU A 126 -14.43 -8.41 4.42
CA GLU A 126 -15.40 -8.08 3.38
C GLU A 126 -14.80 -7.18 2.30
N SER A 127 -13.88 -6.30 2.69
CA SER A 127 -13.35 -5.31 1.75
C SER A 127 -11.88 -5.01 1.93
N LEU A 128 -11.20 -4.77 0.80
CA LEU A 128 -9.88 -4.18 0.74
C LEU A 128 -10.00 -2.71 0.36
N ASN A 129 -9.51 -1.82 1.22
CA ASN A 129 -9.52 -0.39 1.02
C ASN A 129 -8.11 0.14 0.84
N PHE A 130 -7.88 0.96 -0.18
CA PHE A 130 -6.59 1.62 -0.40
C PHE A 130 -6.78 2.92 -1.18
N THR A 131 -5.73 3.72 -1.29
CA THR A 131 -5.69 4.87 -2.20
C THR A 131 -4.61 4.65 -3.24
N ALA A 132 -4.95 4.72 -4.53
CA ALA A 132 -3.99 4.66 -5.62
C ALA A 132 -3.43 6.06 -5.91
N ALA A 133 -2.11 6.16 -6.07
CA ALA A 133 -1.40 7.41 -6.33
C ALA A 133 -0.01 7.17 -6.91
N TRP A 134 0.58 8.21 -7.50
CA TRP A 134 2.02 8.25 -7.79
C TRP A 134 2.78 8.82 -6.60
N SER A 135 3.94 8.26 -6.28
CA SER A 135 4.86 8.78 -5.27
C SER A 135 5.47 10.12 -5.69
N ASP A 136 5.64 11.04 -4.73
CA ASP A 136 6.33 12.32 -4.93
C ASP A 136 7.86 12.14 -5.05
N THR A 137 8.40 11.08 -4.43
CA THR A 137 9.84 10.89 -4.24
C THR A 137 10.48 9.97 -5.27
N VAL A 138 9.67 9.38 -6.16
CA VAL A 138 10.14 8.45 -7.19
C VAL A 138 9.88 9.07 -8.56
N PRO A 139 10.90 9.21 -9.42
CA PRO A 139 10.71 9.64 -10.80
C PRO A 139 9.73 8.70 -11.51
N ASN A 140 8.66 9.27 -12.07
CA ASN A 140 7.64 8.54 -12.80
C ASN A 140 7.66 8.88 -14.30
N SER A 141 6.99 8.06 -15.11
CA SER A 141 6.98 8.20 -16.57
C SER A 141 6.09 9.32 -17.10
N GLY A 142 5.32 10.01 -16.26
CA GLY A 142 4.29 10.97 -16.69
C GLY A 142 3.04 10.31 -17.34
N GLY A 143 3.00 8.98 -17.42
CA GLY A 143 1.88 8.23 -18.00
C GLY A 143 0.65 8.14 -17.10
N VAL A 144 -0.36 7.42 -17.59
CA VAL A 144 -1.55 7.04 -16.82
C VAL A 144 -1.26 5.70 -16.14
N GLY A 145 -1.16 5.73 -14.81
CA GLY A 145 -1.00 4.54 -13.99
C GLY A 145 -2.31 3.75 -13.91
N ILE A 146 -2.18 2.43 -13.83
CA ILE A 146 -3.29 1.48 -13.75
C ILE A 146 -2.99 0.57 -12.56
N VAL A 147 -3.89 0.58 -11.57
CA VAL A 147 -3.85 -0.40 -10.47
C VAL A 147 -5.04 -1.33 -10.63
N THR A 148 -4.76 -2.62 -10.78
CA THR A 148 -5.77 -3.68 -10.94
C THR A 148 -5.70 -4.62 -9.75
N VAL A 149 -6.85 -4.96 -9.18
CA VAL A 149 -6.97 -5.93 -8.10
C VAL A 149 -7.79 -7.12 -8.59
N THR A 150 -7.27 -8.33 -8.40
CA THR A 150 -7.99 -9.57 -8.67
C THR A 150 -8.13 -10.40 -7.40
N LEU A 151 -9.18 -11.22 -7.33
CA LEU A 151 -9.42 -12.22 -6.30
C LEU A 151 -9.61 -13.57 -6.98
N ASP A 152 -8.74 -14.52 -6.67
CA ASP A 152 -8.68 -15.85 -7.30
C ASP A 152 -8.70 -15.80 -8.84
N GLY A 153 -8.00 -14.81 -9.39
CA GLY A 153 -7.86 -14.59 -10.84
C GLY A 153 -8.98 -13.76 -11.47
N GLY A 154 -10.10 -13.53 -10.77
CA GLY A 154 -11.17 -12.65 -11.25
C GLY A 154 -10.90 -11.18 -10.92
N GLU A 155 -11.00 -10.28 -11.91
CA GLU A 155 -10.89 -8.83 -11.66
C GLU A 155 -12.00 -8.34 -10.73
N ARG A 156 -11.60 -7.64 -9.67
CA ARG A 156 -12.50 -7.04 -8.67
C ARG A 156 -12.48 -5.52 -8.70
N GLY A 157 -11.41 -4.92 -9.21
CA GLY A 157 -11.37 -3.50 -9.46
C GLY A 157 -10.17 -3.08 -10.30
N LYS A 158 -10.35 -1.96 -11.00
CA LYS A 158 -9.32 -1.33 -11.81
C LYS A 158 -9.48 0.17 -11.73
N VAL A 159 -8.37 0.87 -11.48
CA VAL A 159 -8.36 2.32 -11.34
C VAL A 159 -7.23 2.93 -12.16
N TYR A 160 -7.54 4.04 -12.84
CA TYR A 160 -6.62 4.81 -13.65
C TYR A 160 -6.23 6.10 -12.93
N ILE A 161 -4.93 6.41 -12.84
CA ILE A 161 -4.40 7.51 -12.02
C ILE A 161 -3.38 8.32 -12.83
N LYS A 162 -3.65 9.63 -12.97
CA LYS A 162 -2.67 10.58 -13.49
C LYS A 162 -1.76 11.08 -12.37
N GLN A 163 -0.59 11.60 -12.72
CA GLN A 163 0.30 12.26 -11.76
C GLN A 163 -0.44 13.37 -10.98
N GLY A 164 -0.15 13.49 -9.69
CA GLY A 164 -0.83 14.42 -8.77
C GLY A 164 -2.24 14.01 -8.34
N GLN A 165 -2.81 12.94 -8.91
CA GLN A 165 -4.11 12.43 -8.48
C GLN A 165 -3.98 11.38 -7.39
N LYS A 166 -5.00 11.35 -6.53
CA LYS A 166 -5.24 10.28 -5.56
C LYS A 166 -6.65 9.75 -5.77
N LYS A 167 -6.81 8.43 -5.81
CA LYS A 167 -8.13 7.79 -5.95
C LYS A 167 -8.29 6.68 -4.92
N SER A 168 -9.23 6.87 -4.00
CA SER A 168 -9.59 5.83 -3.03
C SER A 168 -10.37 4.73 -3.72
N GLN A 169 -10.13 3.48 -3.29
CA GLN A 169 -10.75 2.27 -3.81
C GLN A 169 -11.24 1.43 -2.63
N LYS A 170 -12.41 0.80 -2.83
CA LYS A 170 -12.98 -0.23 -1.95
C LYS A 170 -13.30 -1.43 -2.82
N ILE A 171 -12.60 -2.53 -2.60
CA ILE A 171 -12.70 -3.76 -3.39
C ILE A 171 -13.37 -4.84 -2.55
N ASP A 172 -14.35 -5.54 -3.11
CA ASP A 172 -14.96 -6.70 -2.44
C ASP A 172 -13.96 -7.87 -2.41
N VAL A 173 -13.67 -8.37 -1.21
CA VAL A 173 -12.82 -9.54 -0.96
C VAL A 173 -13.52 -10.58 -0.07
N ARG A 174 -14.86 -10.52 0.01
CA ARG A 174 -15.66 -11.45 0.81
C ARG A 174 -15.37 -12.90 0.41
N GLY A 175 -15.24 -13.74 1.43
CA GLY A 175 -14.86 -15.15 1.28
C GLY A 175 -13.35 -15.39 1.37
N GLY A 176 -12.53 -14.34 1.34
CA GLY A 176 -11.08 -14.47 1.34
C GLY A 176 -10.57 -15.10 0.04
N GLY A 177 -9.30 -15.52 0.04
CA GLY A 177 -8.66 -16.16 -1.11
C GLY A 177 -7.40 -15.42 -1.56
N ARG A 178 -7.03 -15.60 -2.83
CA ARG A 178 -5.79 -15.03 -3.38
C ARG A 178 -6.04 -13.66 -3.98
N VAL A 179 -5.60 -12.63 -3.28
CA VAL A 179 -5.65 -11.25 -3.78
C VAL A 179 -4.37 -10.94 -4.53
N HIS A 180 -4.49 -10.46 -5.75
CA HIS A 180 -3.39 -10.01 -6.59
C HIS A 180 -3.54 -8.51 -6.85
N ILE A 181 -2.48 -7.73 -6.66
CA ILE A 181 -2.45 -6.31 -7.01
C ILE A 181 -1.39 -6.10 -8.09
N TYR A 182 -1.84 -5.60 -9.25
CA TYR A 182 -1.02 -5.27 -10.40
C TYR A 182 -0.86 -3.77 -10.56
N PHE A 183 0.33 -3.36 -11.00
CA PHE A 183 0.71 -1.98 -11.29
C PHE A 183 1.27 -1.91 -12.71
N GLU A 184 0.60 -1.12 -13.54
CA GLU A 184 0.98 -0.89 -14.93
C GLU A 184 0.87 0.60 -15.24
N ALA A 185 1.45 1.03 -16.36
CA ALA A 185 1.24 2.38 -16.85
C ALA A 185 1.23 2.41 -18.38
N VAL A 186 0.48 3.35 -18.94
CA VAL A 186 0.40 3.61 -20.39
C VAL A 186 0.65 5.08 -20.69
N ASN A 187 1.17 5.39 -21.89
CA ASN A 187 1.44 6.76 -22.33
C ASN A 187 0.23 7.69 -22.14
N ASN A 188 -0.92 7.25 -22.66
CA ASN A 188 -2.22 7.87 -22.41
C ASN A 188 -3.30 6.79 -22.42
N ARG A 189 -4.50 7.12 -21.96
CA ARG A 189 -5.59 6.14 -21.77
C ARG A 189 -6.04 5.46 -23.07
N ASN A 190 -5.79 6.08 -24.23
CA ASN A 190 -6.24 5.61 -25.54
C ASN A 190 -5.13 4.91 -26.32
N GLU A 191 -3.89 4.94 -25.82
CA GLU A 191 -2.74 4.29 -26.43
C GLU A 191 -2.36 3.03 -25.66
N ASN A 192 -2.29 1.89 -26.35
CA ASN A 192 -1.83 0.61 -25.79
C ASN A 192 -0.30 0.55 -25.62
N LYS A 193 0.40 1.69 -25.65
CA LYS A 193 1.85 1.74 -25.46
C LYS A 193 2.17 1.82 -23.98
N GLY A 194 2.68 0.72 -23.44
CA GLY A 194 3.14 0.64 -22.06
C GLY A 194 4.28 1.61 -21.77
N VAL A 195 4.28 2.16 -20.57
CA VAL A 195 5.39 2.94 -19.99
C VAL A 195 5.71 2.44 -18.60
N ALA A 196 6.87 2.82 -18.06
CA ALA A 196 7.30 2.44 -16.73
C ALA A 196 6.27 2.85 -15.65
N ALA A 197 5.90 1.90 -14.79
CA ALA A 197 5.03 2.12 -13.65
C ALA A 197 5.78 2.52 -12.36
N ASN A 198 7.11 2.73 -12.44
CA ASN A 198 7.96 3.10 -11.31
C ASN A 198 7.37 4.27 -10.50
N GLY A 199 7.12 4.03 -9.21
CA GLY A 199 6.53 5.02 -8.31
C GLY A 199 5.00 4.97 -8.20
N LEU A 200 4.30 4.18 -9.02
CA LEU A 200 2.86 3.94 -8.84
C LEU A 200 2.62 3.09 -7.59
N ALA A 201 1.68 3.50 -6.75
CA ALA A 201 1.51 2.94 -5.42
C ALA A 201 0.05 2.67 -5.05
N ALA A 202 -0.13 1.66 -4.20
CA ALA A 202 -1.35 1.46 -3.41
C ALA A 202 -1.01 1.82 -1.95
N LEU A 203 -1.54 2.95 -1.50
CA LEU A 203 -1.25 3.56 -0.22
C LEU A 203 -2.06 2.88 0.88
N SER A 204 -1.36 2.39 1.91
CA SER A 204 -1.92 1.81 3.14
C SER A 204 -3.12 0.88 2.90
N PRO A 205 -2.98 -0.21 2.11
CA PRO A 205 -4.06 -1.16 1.87
C PRO A 205 -4.52 -1.85 3.16
N VAL A 206 -5.78 -1.69 3.51
CA VAL A 206 -6.41 -2.18 4.75
C VAL A 206 -7.61 -3.06 4.43
N LEU A 207 -7.62 -4.25 5.00
CA LEU A 207 -8.73 -5.19 5.04
C LEU A 207 -9.73 -4.76 6.13
N LYS A 208 -11.03 -4.84 5.82
CA LYS A 208 -12.14 -4.58 6.74
C LYS A 208 -13.18 -5.66 6.64
#